data_AF-A0A496Z5M8-F1
#
_entry.id   AF-A0A496Z5M8-F1
#
_cell.length_a   1.000
_cell.length_b   1.000
_cell.length_c   1.000
_cell.angle_alpha   90.00
_cell.angle_beta   90.00
_cell.angle_gamma   90.00
#
_symmetry.space_group_name_H-M   'P 1'
#
loop_
_entity.id
_entity.type
_entity.pdbx_description
1 polymer ?
#
loop_
_entity_poly.entity_id
_entity_poly.type
_entity_poly.pdbx_seq_one_letter_code
_entity_poly.pdbx_strand_id
1 'polypeptide(L)'
;MPGNHDYCGIDAMKQQWAKRFGPSYYHFVYGDVLFLCLNTEDPPVITAHPENCFSDEQMVYFRDVIRANKEVRWTIIFMHNPVGWVDDLDNWKALESLLGDMPYTVFSGHVHSYKKTIRNGRNYYTLSVTGGQGHGPAEIDRDPPYPPYPHGNGKTRSMVREKGNYDHIVWVTMTDNGPIIANLLLEGILDDNAIPTTVPVVYE
;
A
#
# COMPACT_ATOMS: atom_id res chain seq x y z
N MET A 1 8.60 5.87 3.95
CA MET A 1 7.67 5.77 5.09
C MET A 1 7.70 4.36 5.65
N PRO A 2 7.50 4.19 6.97
CA PRO A 2 7.52 2.88 7.61
C PRO A 2 6.23 2.10 7.36
N GLY A 3 6.33 0.77 7.40
CA GLY A 3 5.19 -0.12 7.64
C GLY A 3 5.24 -0.78 9.01
N ASN A 4 4.24 -1.62 9.30
CA ASN A 4 4.14 -2.33 10.58
C ASN A 4 5.40 -3.16 10.91
N HIS A 5 6.14 -3.63 9.90
CA HIS A 5 7.40 -4.36 10.11
C HIS A 5 8.62 -3.47 10.39
N ASP A 6 8.50 -2.16 10.18
CA ASP A 6 9.57 -1.17 10.41
C ASP A 6 9.35 -0.35 11.69
N TYR A 7 8.09 -0.27 12.14
CA TYR A 7 7.63 0.64 13.18
C TYR A 7 6.62 -0.04 14.13
N CYS A 8 6.69 -1.37 14.29
CA CYS A 8 5.88 -2.06 15.29
C CYS A 8 6.21 -1.55 16.69
N GLY A 9 5.25 -1.73 17.62
CA GLY A 9 5.13 -1.12 18.96
C GLY A 9 6.27 -1.23 19.98
N ILE A 10 7.51 -1.27 19.53
CA ILE A 10 8.74 -1.33 20.30
C ILE A 10 9.53 -0.05 20.00
N ASP A 11 9.79 0.77 21.03
CA ASP A 11 10.54 2.03 20.91
C ASP A 11 11.88 1.88 20.19
N ALA A 12 12.52 0.71 20.34
CA ALA A 12 13.75 0.39 19.64
C ALA A 12 13.60 0.51 18.12
N MET A 13 12.48 0.06 17.53
CA MET A 13 12.26 0.13 16.08
C MET A 13 12.05 1.57 15.60
N LYS A 14 11.24 2.37 16.32
CA LYS A 14 11.10 3.81 16.08
C LYS A 14 12.45 4.54 16.15
N GLN A 15 13.29 4.21 17.13
CA GLN A 15 14.63 4.78 17.25
C GLN A 15 15.55 4.37 16.09
N GLN A 16 15.49 3.11 15.64
CA GLN A 16 16.28 2.66 14.49
C GLN A 16 15.80 3.31 13.19
N TRP A 17 14.49 3.48 13.02
CA TRP A 17 13.92 4.21 11.88
C TRP A 17 14.45 5.64 11.84
N ALA A 18 14.31 6.38 12.95
CA ALA A 18 14.75 7.77 13.04
C ALA A 18 16.25 7.93 12.74
N LYS A 19 17.09 7.00 13.23
CA LYS A 19 18.54 7.02 12.99
C LYS A 19 18.92 6.77 11.52
N ARG A 20 18.15 5.97 10.79
CA ARG A 20 18.49 5.56 9.42
C ARG A 20 17.85 6.45 8.36
N PHE A 21 16.60 6.84 8.58
CA PHE A 21 15.75 7.46 7.56
C PHE A 21 15.22 8.84 7.97
N GLY A 22 15.36 9.23 9.24
CA GLY A 22 14.87 10.52 9.74
C GLY A 22 13.35 10.52 9.99
N PRO A 23 12.61 11.57 9.56
CA PRO A 23 11.17 11.68 9.79
C PRO A 23 10.39 10.46 9.33
N SER A 24 9.39 10.02 10.11
CA SER A 24 8.52 8.91 9.74
C SER A 24 7.37 9.31 8.81
N TYR A 25 7.00 10.59 8.83
CA TYR A 25 6.03 11.21 7.95
C TYR A 25 6.59 12.54 7.43
N TYR A 26 6.24 12.93 6.22
CA TYR A 26 6.74 14.15 5.59
C TYR A 26 5.92 14.52 4.35
N HIS A 27 6.19 15.69 3.78
CA HIS A 27 5.69 16.08 2.47
C HIS A 27 6.80 16.70 1.62
N PHE A 28 6.56 16.78 0.33
CA PHE A 28 7.34 17.60 -0.59
C PHE A 28 6.48 17.96 -1.79
N VAL A 29 6.88 19.01 -2.51
CA VAL A 29 6.25 19.42 -3.77
C VAL A 29 7.27 19.27 -4.89
N TYR A 30 6.85 18.65 -5.98
CA TYR A 30 7.67 18.48 -7.16
C TYR A 30 6.82 18.54 -8.43
N GLY A 31 7.20 19.37 -9.40
CA GLY A 31 6.46 19.50 -10.65
C GLY A 31 4.98 19.87 -10.46
N ASP A 32 4.72 20.75 -9.48
CA ASP A 32 3.39 21.18 -9.07
C ASP A 32 2.48 20.04 -8.53
N VAL A 33 3.09 18.94 -8.07
CA VAL A 33 2.39 17.84 -7.40
C VAL A 33 2.81 17.81 -5.94
N LEU A 34 1.83 17.77 -5.04
CA LEU A 34 2.04 17.59 -3.61
C LEU A 34 2.13 16.10 -3.29
N PHE A 35 3.20 15.70 -2.61
CA PHE A 35 3.40 14.33 -2.14
C PHE A 35 3.25 14.30 -0.63
N LEU A 36 2.31 13.50 -0.13
CA LEU A 36 2.07 13.28 1.29
C LEU A 36 2.50 11.88 1.66
N CYS A 37 3.49 11.75 2.55
CA CYS A 37 3.97 10.47 3.03
C CYS A 37 3.56 10.27 4.49
N LEU A 38 2.48 9.53 4.73
CA LEU A 38 1.92 9.29 6.06
C LEU A 38 2.61 8.12 6.78
N ASN A 39 2.69 8.19 8.11
CA ASN A 39 3.03 7.04 8.94
C ASN A 39 1.75 6.48 9.58
N THR A 40 1.27 5.35 9.06
CA THR A 40 0.07 4.70 9.58
C THR A 40 0.30 3.74 10.74
N GLU A 41 1.53 3.68 11.24
CA GLU A 41 1.94 2.93 12.44
C GLU A 41 2.16 3.87 13.63
N ASP A 42 1.70 5.11 13.55
CA ASP A 42 1.83 6.11 14.61
C ASP A 42 0.44 6.59 15.07
N PRO A 43 0.06 6.38 16.34
CA PRO A 43 0.90 5.85 17.41
C PRO A 43 1.21 4.35 17.24
N PRO A 44 2.41 3.92 17.67
CA PRO A 44 2.82 2.52 17.59
C PRO A 44 1.85 1.61 18.34
N VAL A 45 1.24 0.65 17.64
CA VAL A 45 0.39 -0.38 18.24
C VAL A 45 1.07 -1.75 18.22
N ILE A 46 0.87 -2.52 19.30
CA ILE A 46 1.40 -3.89 19.42
C ILE A 46 0.49 -4.89 18.69
N THR A 47 -0.80 -4.56 18.52
CA THR A 47 -1.78 -5.34 17.77
C THR A 47 -2.19 -4.58 16.50
N ALA A 48 -2.30 -5.28 15.37
CA ALA A 48 -2.37 -4.76 14.00
C ALA A 48 -3.56 -3.84 13.63
N HIS A 49 -4.33 -3.35 14.59
CA HIS A 49 -5.52 -2.52 14.33
C HIS A 49 -5.57 -1.33 15.29
N PRO A 50 -5.04 -0.16 14.90
CA PRO A 50 -5.31 1.07 15.63
C PRO A 50 -6.70 1.62 15.29
N GLU A 51 -7.33 2.24 16.28
CA GLU A 51 -8.58 3.02 16.17
C GLU A 51 -8.41 4.29 15.32
N ASN A 52 -7.16 4.65 14.96
CA ASN A 52 -6.82 5.78 14.10
C ASN A 52 -5.80 5.36 13.03
N CYS A 53 -6.02 5.82 11.80
CA CYS A 53 -5.11 5.55 10.68
C CYS A 53 -3.72 6.18 10.90
N PHE A 54 -3.67 7.31 11.62
CA PHE A 54 -2.45 8.03 12.01
C PHE A 54 -2.78 9.03 13.14
N SER A 55 -1.76 9.55 13.82
CA SER A 55 -1.89 10.41 15.00
C SER A 55 -2.46 11.81 14.74
N ASP A 56 -3.03 12.44 15.77
CA ASP A 56 -3.55 13.82 15.69
C ASP A 56 -2.44 14.83 15.36
N GLU A 57 -1.20 14.56 15.79
CA GLU A 57 -0.03 15.37 15.45
C GLU A 57 0.21 15.36 13.94
N GLN A 58 0.16 14.18 13.32
CA GLN A 58 0.22 14.04 11.86
C GLN A 58 -0.96 14.75 11.18
N MET A 59 -2.17 14.64 11.74
CA MET A 59 -3.34 15.34 11.18
C MET A 59 -3.16 16.86 11.20
N VAL A 60 -2.66 17.42 12.29
CA VAL A 60 -2.33 18.86 12.39
C VAL A 60 -1.28 19.25 11.34
N TYR A 61 -0.21 18.46 11.22
CA TYR A 61 0.84 18.69 10.23
C TYR A 61 0.28 18.69 8.79
N PHE A 62 -0.42 17.63 8.39
CA PHE A 62 -0.94 17.50 7.03
C PHE A 62 -2.05 18.50 6.74
N ARG A 63 -2.83 18.91 7.74
CA ARG A 63 -3.80 19.99 7.57
C ARG A 63 -3.14 21.27 7.11
N ASP A 64 -2.05 21.65 7.77
CA ASP A 64 -1.37 22.91 7.48
C ASP A 64 -0.65 22.83 6.13
N VAL A 65 -0.07 21.66 5.79
CA VAL A 65 0.52 21.38 4.47
C VAL A 65 -0.51 21.48 3.35
N ILE A 66 -1.67 20.81 3.47
CA ILE A 66 -2.71 20.84 2.43
C ILE A 66 -3.24 22.26 2.25
N ARG A 67 -3.45 23.00 3.34
CA ARG A 67 -3.90 24.41 3.26
C ARG A 67 -2.88 25.31 2.55
N ALA A 68 -1.59 25.08 2.76
CA ALA A 68 -0.53 25.84 2.11
C ALA A 68 -0.34 25.48 0.63
N ASN A 69 -0.87 24.34 0.18
CA ASN A 69 -0.65 23.79 -1.16
C ASN A 69 -1.97 23.47 -1.89
N LYS A 70 -3.03 24.27 -1.67
CA LYS A 70 -4.35 24.02 -2.29
C LYS A 70 -4.36 24.12 -3.82
N GLU A 71 -3.45 24.89 -4.39
CA GLU A 71 -3.42 25.21 -5.82
C GLU A 71 -2.60 24.21 -6.65
N VAL A 72 -2.03 23.18 -6.04
CA VAL A 72 -1.27 22.15 -6.77
C VAL A 72 -2.15 21.41 -7.77
N ARG A 73 -1.62 21.10 -8.96
CA ARG A 73 -2.38 20.36 -9.97
C ARG A 73 -2.75 18.94 -9.55
N TRP A 74 -2.04 18.33 -8.60
CA TRP A 74 -2.35 17.00 -8.08
C TRP A 74 -1.76 16.74 -6.70
N THR A 75 -2.40 15.86 -5.94
CA THR A 75 -1.86 15.31 -4.68
C THR A 75 -1.65 13.81 -4.77
N ILE A 76 -0.47 13.31 -4.43
CA ILE A 76 -0.18 11.88 -4.31
C ILE A 76 0.01 11.56 -2.82
N ILE A 77 -0.76 10.61 -2.32
CA ILE A 77 -0.73 10.19 -0.92
C ILE A 77 -0.19 8.78 -0.86
N PHE A 78 0.87 8.58 -0.08
CA PHE A 78 1.39 7.27 0.25
C PHE A 78 1.04 6.95 1.70
N MET A 79 0.81 5.67 1.98
CA MET A 79 0.61 5.11 3.32
C MET A 79 0.98 3.63 3.33
N HIS A 80 1.14 3.00 4.49
CA HIS A 80 1.35 1.55 4.55
C HIS A 80 0.03 0.80 4.64
N ASN A 81 -0.78 1.06 5.67
CA ASN A 81 -2.07 0.43 5.87
C ASN A 81 -3.11 1.07 4.94
N PRO A 82 -3.85 0.29 4.12
CA PRO A 82 -4.88 0.84 3.26
C PRO A 82 -6.09 1.35 4.07
N VAL A 83 -6.73 2.36 3.52
CA VAL A 83 -8.03 2.86 3.98
C VAL A 83 -9.09 1.78 3.79
N GLY A 84 -9.93 1.53 4.81
CA GLY A 84 -11.13 0.68 4.68
C GLY A 84 -11.08 -0.69 5.37
N TRP A 85 -10.09 -0.96 6.24
CA TRP A 85 -10.16 -2.12 7.16
C TRP A 85 -11.06 -1.84 8.37
N VAL A 86 -11.23 -0.56 8.70
CA VAL A 86 -12.22 -0.04 9.65
C VAL A 86 -12.71 1.26 9.04
N ASP A 87 -13.97 1.34 8.65
CA ASP A 87 -14.55 2.50 7.94
C ASP A 87 -14.71 3.76 8.83
N ASP A 88 -14.22 3.72 10.08
CA ASP A 88 -14.43 4.73 11.13
C ASP A 88 -13.14 5.30 11.73
N LEU A 89 -12.11 5.54 10.91
CA LEU A 89 -10.90 6.24 11.37
C LEU A 89 -11.10 7.77 11.26
N ASP A 90 -11.26 8.45 12.39
CA ASP A 90 -11.61 9.88 12.47
C ASP A 90 -10.63 10.78 11.72
N ASN A 91 -9.32 10.54 11.86
CA ASN A 91 -8.30 11.35 11.20
C ASN A 91 -8.27 11.19 9.68
N TRP A 92 -8.53 9.98 9.15
CA TRP A 92 -8.59 9.81 7.70
C TRP A 92 -9.80 10.52 7.10
N LYS A 93 -10.98 10.41 7.74
CA LYS A 93 -12.19 11.14 7.30
C LYS A 93 -11.98 12.66 7.34
N ALA A 94 -11.28 13.16 8.35
CA ALA A 94 -10.92 14.58 8.45
C ALA A 94 -9.97 15.00 7.31
N LEU A 95 -8.97 14.18 6.98
CA LEU A 95 -8.07 14.42 5.85
C LEU A 95 -8.81 14.40 4.51
N GLU A 96 -9.68 13.42 4.26
CA GLU A 96 -10.51 13.35 3.05
C GLU A 96 -11.40 14.58 2.91
N SER A 97 -12.03 15.01 4.01
CA SER A 97 -12.87 16.21 4.05
C SER A 97 -12.07 17.47 3.74
N LEU A 98 -10.82 17.54 4.19
CA LEU A 98 -9.93 18.66 3.91
C LEU A 98 -9.45 18.69 2.45
N LEU A 99 -9.16 17.53 1.88
CA LEU A 99 -8.82 17.38 0.46
C LEU A 99 -10.01 17.80 -0.41
N GLY A 100 -11.24 17.46 -0.01
CA GLY A 100 -12.45 17.85 -0.71
C GLY A 100 -12.38 17.52 -2.21
N ASP A 101 -12.57 18.53 -3.05
CA ASP A 101 -12.53 18.38 -4.51
C ASP A 101 -11.12 18.39 -5.11
N MET A 102 -10.06 18.54 -4.30
CA MET A 102 -8.69 18.48 -4.82
C MET A 102 -8.45 17.16 -5.58
N PRO A 103 -7.70 17.20 -6.69
CA PRO A 103 -7.32 15.98 -7.40
C PRO A 103 -6.28 15.22 -6.60
N TYR A 104 -6.56 13.95 -6.28
CA TYR A 104 -5.63 13.11 -5.56
C TYR A 104 -5.65 11.63 -5.94
N THR A 105 -4.57 10.93 -5.60
CA THR A 105 -4.42 9.48 -5.77
C THR A 105 -3.70 8.90 -4.58
N VAL A 106 -4.19 7.76 -4.08
CA VAL A 106 -3.68 7.13 -2.86
C VAL A 106 -3.01 5.80 -3.20
N PHE A 107 -1.84 5.56 -2.61
CA PHE A 107 -1.09 4.31 -2.71
C PHE A 107 -0.85 3.74 -1.31
N SER A 108 -1.04 2.43 -1.18
CA SER A 108 -0.94 1.66 0.06
C SER A 108 -0.33 0.28 -0.19
N GLY A 109 0.03 -0.42 0.88
CA GLY A 109 0.55 -1.80 0.84
C GLY A 109 -0.16 -2.68 1.86
N HIS A 110 0.61 -3.32 2.74
CA HIS A 110 0.17 -4.14 3.88
C HIS A 110 -0.54 -5.47 3.55
N VAL A 111 -1.49 -5.49 2.62
CA VAL A 111 -2.39 -6.66 2.40
C VAL A 111 -1.84 -7.71 1.44
N HIS A 112 -0.70 -7.43 0.82
CA HIS A 112 0.01 -8.32 -0.10
C HIS A 112 -0.82 -8.78 -1.31
N SER A 113 -1.89 -8.06 -1.65
CA SER A 113 -2.70 -8.29 -2.84
C SER A 113 -3.07 -6.96 -3.48
N TYR A 114 -2.93 -6.90 -4.80
CA TYR A 114 -3.24 -5.73 -5.58
C TYR A 114 -4.73 -5.47 -5.62
N LYS A 115 -5.13 -4.25 -5.27
CA LYS A 115 -6.51 -3.81 -5.36
C LYS A 115 -6.56 -2.36 -5.84
N LYS A 116 -7.38 -2.09 -6.84
CA LYS A 116 -7.80 -0.74 -7.20
C LYS A 116 -9.23 -0.52 -6.71
N THR A 117 -9.45 0.55 -5.97
CA THR A 117 -10.80 1.04 -5.63
C THR A 117 -10.97 2.49 -6.04
N ILE A 118 -12.22 2.91 -6.21
CA ILE A 118 -12.59 4.30 -6.40
C ILE A 118 -13.40 4.72 -5.17
N ARG A 119 -12.93 5.74 -4.46
CA ARG A 119 -13.59 6.33 -3.29
C ARG A 119 -13.61 7.84 -3.46
N ASN A 120 -14.77 8.46 -3.25
CA ASN A 120 -14.95 9.91 -3.46
C ASN A 120 -14.52 10.40 -4.86
N GLY A 121 -14.68 9.56 -5.89
CA GLY A 121 -14.23 9.87 -7.25
C GLY A 121 -12.71 9.93 -7.43
N ARG A 122 -11.95 9.27 -6.54
CA ARG A 122 -10.48 9.27 -6.53
C ARG A 122 -9.97 7.84 -6.52
N ASN A 123 -8.81 7.62 -7.12
CA ASN A 123 -8.22 6.28 -7.23
C ASN A 123 -7.41 5.94 -5.98
N TYR A 124 -7.63 4.73 -5.48
CA TYR A 124 -6.89 4.13 -4.38
C TYR A 124 -6.29 2.83 -4.89
N TYR A 125 -4.97 2.70 -4.72
CA TYR A 125 -4.20 1.53 -5.11
C TYR A 125 -3.59 0.92 -3.87
N THR A 126 -3.86 -0.36 -3.66
CA THR A 126 -3.11 -1.18 -2.72
C THR A 126 -2.21 -2.08 -3.54
N LEU A 127 -0.91 -2.02 -3.31
CA LEU A 127 0.09 -2.79 -4.03
C LEU A 127 0.23 -4.19 -3.43
N SER A 128 0.62 -5.15 -4.27
CA SER A 128 0.94 -6.50 -3.84
C SER A 128 2.39 -6.55 -3.34
N VAL A 129 3.09 -7.66 -3.59
CA VAL A 129 4.40 -7.93 -3.03
C VAL A 129 5.52 -7.53 -3.99
N THR A 130 6.71 -7.28 -3.44
CA THR A 130 7.97 -7.19 -4.17
C THR A 130 8.95 -8.15 -3.49
N GLY A 131 8.93 -9.43 -3.88
CA GLY A 131 9.77 -10.48 -3.27
C GLY A 131 9.31 -10.95 -1.89
N GLY A 132 8.06 -10.65 -1.50
CA GLY A 132 7.45 -11.04 -0.23
C GLY A 132 6.47 -12.21 -0.37
N GLN A 133 6.21 -12.95 0.71
CA GLN A 133 5.15 -13.97 0.69
C GLN A 133 3.78 -13.30 0.72
N GLY A 134 2.95 -13.54 -0.29
CA GLY A 134 1.55 -13.12 -0.28
C GLY A 134 0.76 -13.89 0.78
N HIS A 135 0.16 -13.16 1.73
CA HIS A 135 -0.71 -13.70 2.76
C HIS A 135 -2.09 -13.05 2.64
N GLY A 136 -2.99 -13.70 1.90
CA GLY A 136 -4.43 -13.46 2.00
C GLY A 136 -5.12 -14.75 2.48
N PRO A 137 -6.20 -14.66 3.28
CA PRO A 137 -7.15 -15.75 3.29
C PRO A 137 -7.80 -15.76 1.90
N ALA A 138 -7.72 -16.90 1.23
CA ALA A 138 -8.37 -17.08 -0.05
C ALA A 138 -9.82 -16.61 0.04
N GLU A 139 -10.16 -15.54 -0.69
CA GLU A 139 -11.45 -15.53 -1.37
C GLU A 139 -11.36 -16.68 -2.37
N ILE A 140 -11.66 -17.88 -1.86
CA ILE A 140 -11.82 -19.08 -2.66
C ILE A 140 -13.05 -18.79 -3.50
N ASP A 141 -12.84 -18.33 -4.74
CA ASP A 141 -13.79 -18.60 -5.80
C ASP A 141 -13.82 -20.13 -5.94
N ARG A 142 -14.79 -20.76 -5.27
CA ARG A 142 -14.90 -22.21 -5.16
C ARG A 142 -15.49 -22.73 -6.46
N ASP A 143 -14.64 -23.03 -7.44
CA ASP A 143 -14.98 -24.07 -8.42
C ASP A 143 -13.71 -24.77 -8.98
N PRO A 144 -13.46 -26.08 -8.69
CA PRO A 144 -12.21 -26.78 -9.01
C PRO A 144 -12.37 -27.69 -10.26
N PRO A 145 -11.28 -28.30 -10.82
CA PRO A 145 -10.77 -29.53 -10.22
C PRO A 145 -9.25 -29.73 -10.41
N TYR A 146 -8.47 -29.65 -9.34
CA TYR A 146 -7.23 -30.45 -9.25
C TYR A 146 -7.02 -30.94 -7.82
N PRO A 147 -6.66 -32.22 -7.61
CA PRO A 147 -6.51 -32.77 -6.27
C PRO A 147 -5.27 -32.20 -5.57
N PRO A 148 -5.32 -31.94 -4.25
CA PRO A 148 -4.19 -31.43 -3.50
C PRO A 148 -3.13 -32.51 -3.29
N TYR A 149 -1.86 -32.18 -3.53
CA TYR A 149 -0.72 -33.00 -3.09
C TYR A 149 -0.48 -32.83 -1.57
N PRO A 150 -0.24 -33.92 -0.82
CA PRO A 150 -0.02 -33.82 0.62
C PRO A 150 1.43 -33.42 0.95
N HIS A 151 1.61 -32.36 1.75
CA HIS A 151 2.87 -32.03 2.42
C HIS A 151 2.76 -32.23 3.94
N GLY A 152 3.85 -32.71 4.54
CA GLY A 152 3.94 -33.33 5.88
C GLY A 152 3.79 -32.41 7.11
N ASN A 153 2.84 -31.48 7.11
CA ASN A 153 2.43 -30.74 8.30
C ASN A 153 0.93 -30.40 8.34
N GLY A 154 0.11 -31.07 7.53
CA GLY A 154 -1.36 -30.94 7.59
C GLY A 154 -1.92 -29.60 7.16
N LYS A 155 -1.11 -28.68 6.62
CA LYS A 155 -1.56 -27.46 5.94
C LYS A 155 -1.36 -27.64 4.44
N THR A 156 -2.45 -27.81 3.71
CA THR A 156 -2.46 -27.68 2.25
C THR A 156 -2.13 -26.22 1.89
N ARG A 157 -0.88 -25.97 1.48
CA ARG A 157 -0.52 -24.70 0.83
C ARG A 157 -1.01 -24.77 -0.60
N SER A 158 -2.05 -24.00 -0.91
CA SER A 158 -2.46 -23.79 -2.30
C SER A 158 -1.34 -23.05 -3.03
N MET A 159 -0.83 -23.63 -4.12
CA MET A 159 0.05 -22.93 -5.07
C MET A 159 -0.74 -21.97 -5.98
N VAL A 160 -2.06 -21.85 -5.77
CA VAL A 160 -2.91 -20.91 -6.48
C VAL A 160 -2.64 -19.51 -5.92
N ARG A 161 -1.98 -18.65 -6.72
CA ARG A 161 -1.90 -17.21 -6.45
C ARG A 161 -3.33 -16.66 -6.49
N GLU A 162 -3.77 -16.07 -5.39
CA GLU A 162 -5.07 -15.39 -5.30
C GLU A 162 -5.14 -14.23 -6.31
N LYS A 163 -6.35 -13.82 -6.70
CA LYS A 163 -6.53 -12.66 -7.59
C LYS A 163 -5.87 -11.42 -6.97
N GLY A 164 -4.95 -10.80 -7.71
CA GLY A 164 -4.17 -9.64 -7.24
C GLY A 164 -2.85 -9.98 -6.54
N ASN A 165 -2.56 -11.24 -6.22
CA ASN A 165 -1.31 -11.64 -5.57
C ASN A 165 -0.22 -11.92 -6.62
N TYR A 166 0.63 -10.93 -6.86
CA TYR A 166 1.74 -11.05 -7.79
C TYR A 166 2.92 -10.18 -7.38
N ASP A 167 4.12 -10.60 -7.75
CA ASP A 167 5.33 -9.80 -7.55
C ASP A 167 5.34 -8.68 -8.59
N HIS A 168 5.37 -7.43 -8.15
CA HIS A 168 5.39 -6.29 -9.05
C HIS A 168 6.08 -5.07 -8.47
N ILE A 169 6.31 -4.11 -9.36
CA ILE A 169 6.41 -2.70 -9.03
C ILE A 169 5.34 -1.93 -9.82
N VAL A 170 4.94 -0.77 -9.31
CA VAL A 170 4.06 0.14 -10.04
C VAL A 170 4.88 1.26 -10.67
N TRP A 171 4.76 1.40 -11.98
CA TRP A 171 5.26 2.56 -12.70
C TRP A 171 4.18 3.64 -12.78
N VAL A 172 4.48 4.83 -12.26
CA VAL A 172 3.57 5.98 -12.27
C VAL A 172 4.12 7.06 -13.19
N THR A 173 3.36 7.40 -14.23
CA THR A 173 3.68 8.53 -15.13
C THR A 173 2.69 9.66 -14.87
N MET A 174 3.18 10.79 -14.39
CA MET A 174 2.34 11.97 -14.17
C MET A 174 2.14 12.75 -15.46
N THR A 175 0.89 12.91 -15.90
CA THR A 175 0.50 13.72 -17.07
C THR A 175 -0.25 14.98 -16.63
N ASP A 176 -0.64 15.84 -17.58
CA ASP A 176 -1.48 17.01 -17.29
C ASP A 176 -2.87 16.62 -16.77
N ASN A 177 -3.35 15.42 -17.11
CA ASN A 177 -4.68 14.92 -16.71
C ASN A 177 -4.65 14.03 -15.45
N GLY A 178 -3.48 13.87 -14.84
CA GLY A 178 -3.30 12.98 -13.68
C GLY A 178 -2.32 11.83 -13.91
N PRO A 179 -2.15 10.95 -12.91
CA PRO A 179 -1.24 9.82 -12.99
C PRO A 179 -1.80 8.68 -13.85
N ILE A 180 -0.95 8.15 -14.73
CA ILE A 180 -1.17 6.89 -15.44
C ILE A 180 -0.39 5.79 -14.71
N ILE A 181 -1.05 4.66 -14.45
CA ILE A 181 -0.54 3.58 -13.62
C ILE A 181 -0.30 2.34 -14.49
N ALA A 182 0.90 1.78 -14.43
CA ALA A 182 1.25 0.50 -15.04
C ALA A 182 1.83 -0.45 -14.00
N ASN A 183 1.26 -1.65 -13.88
CA ASN A 183 1.83 -2.71 -13.05
C ASN A 183 2.89 -3.44 -13.88
N LEU A 184 4.13 -3.45 -13.40
CA LEU A 184 5.24 -4.19 -14.01
C LEU A 184 5.48 -5.44 -13.18
N LEU A 185 5.13 -6.60 -13.72
CA LEU A 185 5.33 -7.88 -13.04
C LEU A 185 6.83 -8.24 -12.97
N LEU A 186 7.26 -8.76 -11.83
CA LEU A 186 8.64 -9.18 -11.58
C LEU A 186 8.82 -10.67 -11.89
N GLU A 187 8.47 -11.07 -13.12
CA GLU A 187 8.58 -12.47 -13.56
C GLU A 187 9.98 -12.81 -14.13
N GLY A 188 10.89 -11.81 -14.20
CA GLY A 188 12.32 -12.01 -14.36
C GLY A 188 12.98 -11.15 -15.45
N ILE A 189 14.29 -10.93 -15.28
CA ILE A 189 15.26 -10.59 -16.33
C ILE A 189 16.48 -11.46 -16.03
N LEU A 190 16.67 -12.57 -16.77
CA LEU A 190 17.47 -13.72 -16.37
C LEU A 190 18.63 -14.00 -17.34
N ASP A 191 19.77 -14.44 -16.79
CA ASP A 191 20.51 -15.71 -17.07
C ASP A 191 21.50 -15.94 -15.87
N ASP A 192 22.29 -17.00 -15.69
CA ASP A 192 22.89 -17.95 -16.65
C ASP A 192 22.63 -19.44 -16.39
N ASN A 193 21.73 -19.86 -15.48
CA ASN A 193 21.16 -21.22 -15.49
C ASN A 193 19.83 -21.32 -14.71
N ALA A 194 19.03 -20.25 -14.70
CA ALA A 194 17.70 -20.30 -14.12
C ALA A 194 16.81 -21.24 -14.96
N ILE A 195 16.19 -22.26 -14.35
CA ILE A 195 15.05 -22.99 -14.95
C ILE A 195 13.79 -22.56 -14.20
N PRO A 196 13.05 -21.56 -14.71
CA PRO A 196 11.70 -21.30 -14.25
C PRO A 196 10.79 -22.37 -14.86
N THR A 197 10.39 -23.38 -14.08
CA THR A 197 9.27 -24.23 -14.47
C THR A 197 7.99 -23.40 -14.30
N THR A 198 7.41 -23.04 -15.44
CA THR A 198 6.17 -22.28 -15.73
C THR A 198 5.04 -22.44 -14.69
N VAL A 199 4.14 -21.47 -14.50
CA VAL A 199 3.08 -21.10 -15.47
C VAL A 199 2.77 -19.60 -15.45
N PRO A 200 2.67 -18.92 -16.62
CA PRO A 200 2.14 -17.57 -16.69
C PRO A 200 0.64 -17.59 -16.40
N VAL A 201 0.20 -16.83 -15.42
CA VAL A 201 -1.23 -16.55 -15.23
C VAL A 201 -1.56 -15.35 -16.12
N VAL A 202 -2.20 -15.61 -17.26
CA VAL A 202 -2.80 -14.55 -18.08
C VAL A 202 -4.01 -14.02 -17.31
N TYR A 203 -3.97 -12.76 -16.90
CA TYR A 203 -5.16 -12.08 -16.36
C TYR A 203 -5.90 -11.41 -17.52
N GLU A 204 -7.12 -11.89 -17.81
CA GLU A 204 -8.10 -11.23 -18.69
C GLU A 204 -8.68 -9.96 -18.05
#